data_AF-A0A7R9BB46-F1
#
_entry.id   AF-A0A7R9BB46-F1
#
_cell.length_a   1.000
_cell.length_b   1.000
_cell.length_c   1.000
_cell.angle_alpha   90.00
_cell.angle_beta   90.00
_cell.angle_gamma   90.00
#
_symmetry.space_group_name_H-M   'P 1'
#
loop_
_entity.id
_entity.type
_entity.pdbx_description
1 polymer ?
#
loop_
_entity_poly.entity_id
_entity_poly.type
_entity_poly.pdbx_seq_one_letter_code
_entity_poly.pdbx_strand_id
1 'polypeptide(L)'
;MQTIEKMKEDIGDSYFWASVVETTDRCGRYIANIVVSKLDSTGPSSPHLIASRVLEVISTFDEEDAVSIREAKVATSSSSVVSDLAHVRSYFGNLPGVIVSLEARDLPLIESVKIMHAIQEGMTCCLVSRNQT
;
A
#
# COMPACT_ATOMS: atom_id res chain seq x y z
N MET A 1 -3.13 -2.15 -25.74
CA MET A 1 -4.31 -2.93 -25.30
C MET A 1 -4.16 -4.39 -25.74
N GLN A 2 -3.09 -5.10 -25.32
CA GLN A 2 -2.78 -6.46 -25.79
C GLN A 2 -3.03 -7.53 -24.72
N THR A 3 -3.06 -7.15 -23.44
CA THR A 3 -3.18 -8.08 -22.31
C THR A 3 -4.57 -8.70 -22.19
N ILE A 4 -5.63 -7.90 -22.38
CA ILE A 4 -7.03 -8.39 -22.31
C ILE A 4 -7.32 -9.40 -23.43
N GLU A 5 -6.76 -9.20 -24.63
CA GLU A 5 -6.98 -10.14 -25.74
C GLU A 5 -6.30 -11.48 -25.50
N LYS A 6 -5.07 -11.49 -24.96
CA LYS A 6 -4.40 -12.73 -24.55
C LYS A 6 -5.17 -13.49 -23.47
N MET A 7 -5.76 -12.77 -22.51
CA MET A 7 -6.61 -13.39 -21.48
C MET A 7 -7.87 -14.01 -22.09
N LYS A 8 -8.52 -13.29 -23.02
CA LYS A 8 -9.70 -13.80 -23.73
C LYS A 8 -9.36 -15.03 -24.57
N GLU A 9 -8.20 -15.05 -25.20
CA GLU A 9 -7.71 -16.21 -25.98
C GLU A 9 -7.39 -17.41 -25.09
N ASP A 10 -6.72 -17.19 -23.94
CA ASP A 10 -6.36 -18.26 -23.00
C ASP A 10 -7.58 -18.89 -22.31
N ILE A 11 -8.54 -18.06 -21.89
CA ILE A 11 -9.78 -18.54 -21.26
C ILE A 11 -10.74 -19.13 -22.31
N GLY A 12 -10.88 -18.45 -23.45
CA GLY A 12 -11.81 -18.82 -24.52
C GLY A 12 -13.25 -18.98 -24.00
N ASP A 13 -13.94 -20.02 -24.49
CA ASP A 13 -15.30 -20.38 -24.06
C ASP A 13 -15.32 -21.29 -22.80
N SER A 14 -14.23 -21.33 -22.04
CA SER A 14 -14.13 -22.17 -20.86
C SER A 14 -14.76 -21.50 -19.63
N TYR A 15 -15.17 -22.31 -18.65
CA TYR A 15 -15.46 -21.78 -17.32
C TYR A 15 -14.20 -21.14 -16.72
N PHE A 16 -14.39 -20.16 -15.84
CA PHE A 16 -13.30 -19.51 -15.11
C PHE A 16 -13.69 -19.34 -13.64
N TRP A 17 -12.67 -19.20 -12.79
CA TRP A 17 -12.84 -18.71 -11.42
C TRP A 17 -12.28 -17.31 -11.30
N ALA A 18 -12.82 -16.54 -10.37
CA ALA A 18 -12.34 -15.23 -9.98
C ALA A 18 -12.08 -15.21 -8.47
N SER A 19 -10.99 -14.57 -8.07
CA SER A 19 -10.68 -14.30 -6.67
C SER A 19 -10.35 -12.82 -6.49
N VAL A 20 -10.77 -12.28 -5.35
CA VAL A 20 -10.36 -10.97 -4.88
C VAL A 20 -9.43 -11.19 -3.70
N VAL A 21 -8.20 -10.71 -3.82
CA VAL A 21 -7.22 -10.78 -2.73
C VAL A 21 -6.83 -9.38 -2.28
N GLU A 22 -6.97 -9.13 -0.98
CA GLU A 22 -6.50 -7.90 -0.35
C GLU A 22 -5.03 -8.06 0.03
N THR A 23 -4.23 -7.05 -0.29
CA THR A 23 -2.80 -6.99 0.02
C THR A 23 -2.45 -5.58 0.46
N THR A 24 -1.34 -5.42 1.19
CA THR A 24 -0.78 -4.10 1.48
C THR A 24 0.45 -3.91 0.59
N ASP A 25 0.46 -2.85 -0.22
CA ASP A 25 1.63 -2.56 -1.05
C ASP A 25 2.82 -2.02 -0.23
N ARG A 26 3.99 -1.87 -0.87
CA ARG A 26 5.19 -1.32 -0.23
C ARG A 26 5.02 0.09 0.33
N CYS A 27 3.99 0.82 -0.11
CA CYS A 27 3.69 2.18 0.32
C CYS A 27 2.66 2.21 1.48
N GLY A 28 2.24 1.04 1.98
CA GLY A 28 1.26 0.90 3.05
C GLY A 28 -0.20 1.08 2.59
N ARG A 29 -0.47 1.07 1.27
CA ARG A 29 -1.83 1.18 0.74
C ARG A 29 -2.48 -0.20 0.72
N TYR A 30 -3.74 -0.27 1.15
CA TYR A 30 -4.57 -1.45 0.94
C TYR A 30 -4.92 -1.55 -0.55
N ILE A 31 -4.62 -2.69 -1.16
CA ILE A 31 -4.83 -2.97 -2.58
C ILE A 31 -5.70 -4.22 -2.72
N ALA A 32 -6.83 -4.10 -3.42
CA ALA A 32 -7.58 -5.24 -3.90
C ALA A 32 -7.10 -5.64 -5.29
N ASN A 33 -6.64 -6.89 -5.43
CA ASN A 33 -6.27 -7.49 -6.70
C ASN A 33 -7.39 -8.46 -7.14
N ILE A 34 -7.88 -8.29 -8.37
CA ILE A 34 -8.83 -9.20 -9.00
C ILE A 34 -8.04 -10.13 -9.92
N VAL A 35 -8.01 -11.40 -9.56
CA VAL A 35 -7.33 -12.45 -10.31
C VAL A 35 -8.38 -13.38 -10.90
N VAL A 36 -8.25 -13.72 -12.17
CA VAL A 36 -9.08 -14.75 -12.81
C VAL A 36 -8.22 -15.85 -13.38
N SER A 37 -8.77 -17.03 -13.51
CA SER A 37 -8.14 -18.07 -14.32
C SER A 37 -9.16 -19.06 -14.84
N LYS A 38 -8.82 -19.74 -15.94
CA LYS A 38 -9.62 -20.80 -16.52
C LYS A 38 -9.82 -21.93 -15.52
N LEU A 39 -11.04 -22.44 -15.39
CA LEU A 39 -11.35 -23.61 -14.59
C LEU A 39 -11.11 -24.84 -15.48
N ASP A 40 -9.98 -25.51 -15.28
CA ASP A 40 -9.58 -26.67 -16.10
C ASP A 40 -9.54 -27.94 -15.24
N SER A 41 -10.26 -28.98 -15.69
CA SER A 41 -10.30 -30.27 -15.01
C SER A 41 -9.04 -31.10 -15.22
N THR A 42 -8.19 -30.72 -16.18
CA THR A 42 -6.99 -31.46 -16.59
C THR A 42 -5.73 -30.99 -15.87
N GLY A 43 -5.74 -29.79 -15.27
CA GLY A 43 -4.61 -29.26 -14.52
C GLY A 43 -4.76 -27.79 -14.12
N PRO A 44 -3.78 -27.25 -13.37
CA PRO A 44 -3.75 -25.84 -13.02
C PRO A 44 -3.53 -24.97 -14.26
N SER A 45 -4.32 -23.91 -14.36
CA SER A 45 -4.30 -22.91 -15.44
C SER A 45 -3.47 -21.68 -15.04
N SER A 46 -3.15 -20.83 -16.02
CA SER A 46 -2.39 -19.59 -15.78
C SER A 46 -3.32 -18.51 -15.19
N PRO A 47 -3.04 -17.97 -13.98
CA PRO A 47 -3.83 -16.90 -13.42
C PRO A 47 -3.47 -15.54 -14.02
N HIS A 48 -4.49 -14.72 -14.23
CA HIS A 48 -4.42 -13.42 -14.88
C HIS A 48 -4.90 -12.32 -13.93
N LEU A 49 -4.06 -11.31 -13.69
CA LEU A 49 -4.44 -10.12 -12.93
C LEU A 49 -5.24 -9.16 -13.82
N ILE A 50 -6.53 -9.01 -13.55
CA ILE A 50 -7.42 -8.12 -14.32
C ILE A 50 -7.34 -6.68 -13.82
N ALA A 51 -7.35 -6.51 -12.49
CA ALA A 51 -7.39 -5.20 -11.89
C ALA A 51 -6.63 -5.20 -10.56
N SER A 52 -5.99 -4.08 -10.28
CA SER A 52 -5.39 -3.78 -9.00
C SER A 52 -5.85 -2.38 -8.61
N ARG A 53 -6.57 -2.26 -7.50
CA ARG A 53 -7.18 -1.00 -7.07
C ARG A 53 -6.80 -0.70 -5.63
N VAL A 54 -6.45 0.55 -5.38
CA VAL A 54 -6.31 1.07 -4.02
C VAL A 54 -7.68 1.06 -3.36
N LEU A 55 -7.76 0.50 -2.16
CA LEU A 55 -8.93 0.53 -1.31
C LEU A 55 -8.81 1.71 -0.35
N GLU A 56 -9.80 2.59 -0.38
CA GLU A 56 -10.02 3.54 0.69
C GLU A 56 -10.94 2.91 1.73
N VAL A 57 -10.38 2.03 2.55
CA VAL A 57 -11.13 1.19 3.51
C VAL A 57 -12.09 2.03 4.37
N ILE A 58 -11.63 3.19 4.86
CA ILE A 58 -12.44 4.08 5.71
C ILE A 58 -13.64 4.67 4.94
N SER A 59 -13.49 4.99 3.66
CA SER A 59 -14.59 5.57 2.87
C SER A 59 -15.65 4.53 2.48
N THR A 60 -15.28 3.24 2.45
CA THR A 60 -16.18 2.14 2.09
C THR A 60 -17.16 1.68 3.17
N PHE A 61 -16.93 1.99 4.44
CA PHE A 61 -17.85 1.59 5.52
C PHE A 61 -19.18 2.36 5.44
N ASP A 62 -20.32 1.75 5.76
CA ASP A 62 -21.59 2.47 5.86
C ASP A 62 -21.64 3.29 7.15
N GLU A 63 -22.04 4.56 7.05
CA GLU A 63 -22.17 5.45 8.22
C GLU A 63 -23.35 5.08 9.11
N GLU A 64 -24.33 4.37 8.56
CA GLU A 64 -25.51 3.90 9.30
C GLU A 64 -25.23 2.62 10.09
N ASP A 65 -24.17 1.88 9.76
CA ASP A 65 -23.81 0.62 10.46
C ASP A 65 -23.38 0.89 11.91
N ALA A 66 -22.71 2.01 12.19
CA ALA A 66 -22.31 2.40 13.53
C ALA A 66 -21.96 3.89 13.65
N VAL A 67 -22.31 4.50 14.79
CA VAL A 67 -21.91 5.87 15.14
C VAL A 67 -20.38 6.04 15.09
N SER A 68 -19.61 5.06 15.57
CA SER A 68 -18.15 5.11 15.53
C SER A 68 -17.57 5.16 14.11
N ILE A 69 -18.23 4.54 13.13
CA ILE A 69 -17.82 4.60 11.71
C ILE A 69 -17.99 6.03 11.20
N ARG A 70 -19.18 6.62 11.42
CA ARG A 70 -19.47 8.00 11.02
C ARG A 70 -18.47 8.98 11.62
N GLU A 71 -18.26 8.91 12.94
CA GLU A 71 -17.33 9.82 13.62
C GLU A 71 -15.88 9.63 13.13
N ALA A 72 -15.45 8.40 12.85
CA ALA A 72 -14.12 8.13 12.29
C ALA A 72 -13.95 8.72 10.88
N LYS A 73 -14.98 8.61 10.02
CA LYS A 73 -14.96 9.24 8.68
C LYS A 73 -14.87 10.77 8.77
N VAL A 74 -15.63 11.39 9.67
CA VAL A 74 -15.56 12.84 9.91
C VAL A 74 -14.16 13.25 10.38
N ALA A 75 -13.61 12.53 11.37
CA ALA A 75 -12.28 12.82 11.91
C ALA A 75 -11.18 12.69 10.83
N THR A 76 -11.23 11.62 10.02
CA THR A 76 -10.25 11.37 8.95
C THR A 76 -10.41 12.28 7.74
N SER A 77 -11.57 12.93 7.57
CA SER A 77 -11.78 13.95 6.55
C SER A 77 -11.29 15.35 6.98
N SER A 78 -10.97 15.55 8.26
CA SER A 78 -10.49 16.83 8.76
C SER A 78 -9.08 17.14 8.23
N SER A 79 -8.89 18.35 7.67
CA SER A 79 -7.62 18.76 7.08
C SER A 79 -6.46 18.79 8.08
N SER A 80 -6.74 19.07 9.35
CA SER A 80 -5.75 19.04 10.44
C SER A 80 -5.23 17.62 10.67
N VAL A 81 -6.13 16.63 10.81
CA VAL A 81 -5.73 15.23 11.02
C VAL A 81 -4.98 14.68 9.81
N VAL A 82 -5.44 15.02 8.59
CA VAL A 82 -4.75 14.62 7.36
C VAL A 82 -3.35 15.22 7.29
N SER A 83 -3.20 16.51 7.63
CA SER A 83 -1.90 17.18 7.66
C SER A 83 -0.97 16.58 8.72
N ASP A 84 -1.50 16.33 9.93
CA ASP A 84 -0.72 15.72 11.01
C ASP A 84 -0.28 14.29 10.66
N LEU A 85 -1.17 13.50 10.05
CA LEU A 85 -0.85 12.14 9.61
C LEU A 85 0.17 12.13 8.45
N ALA A 86 0.05 13.08 7.51
CA ALA A 86 1.04 13.26 6.45
C ALA A 86 2.42 13.62 7.03
N HIS A 87 2.45 14.41 8.10
CA HIS A 87 3.67 14.74 8.82
C HIS A 87 4.26 13.50 9.51
N VAL A 88 3.48 12.75 10.29
CA VAL A 88 3.91 11.48 10.91
C VAL A 88 4.49 10.54 9.85
N ARG A 89 3.82 10.41 8.70
CA ARG A 89 4.30 9.60 7.57
C ARG A 89 5.61 10.13 7.00
N SER A 90 5.78 11.44 6.84
CA SER A 90 7.01 12.05 6.34
C SER A 90 8.20 11.79 7.27
N TYR A 91 7.97 11.83 8.59
CA TYR A 91 9.04 11.63 9.58
C TYR A 91 9.41 10.16 9.75
N PHE A 92 8.41 9.29 9.90
CA PHE A 92 8.63 7.90 10.27
C PHE A 92 8.56 6.94 9.07
N GLY A 93 8.14 7.39 7.89
CA GLY A 93 7.93 6.53 6.73
C GLY A 93 9.18 5.81 6.23
N ASN A 94 10.36 6.39 6.44
CA ASN A 94 11.63 5.78 6.06
C ASN A 94 12.25 4.92 7.18
N LEU A 95 11.70 4.99 8.41
CA LEU A 95 12.27 4.30 9.56
C LEU A 95 12.27 2.76 9.41
N PRO A 96 11.20 2.11 8.91
CA PRO A 96 11.22 0.66 8.69
C PRO A 96 12.31 0.22 7.72
N GLY A 97 12.51 0.95 6.60
CA GLY A 97 13.55 0.62 5.63
C GLY A 97 14.96 0.74 6.19
N VAL A 98 15.17 1.71 7.08
CA VAL A 98 16.45 1.87 7.76
C VAL A 98 16.68 0.81 8.83
N ILE A 99 15.67 0.48 9.64
CA ILE A 99 15.76 -0.63 10.60
C ILE A 99 16.16 -1.92 9.88
N VAL A 100 15.49 -2.25 8.78
CA VAL A 100 15.83 -3.42 7.95
C VAL A 100 17.27 -3.34 7.42
N SER A 101 17.73 -2.16 7.02
CA SER A 101 19.10 -1.96 6.53
C SER A 101 20.15 -2.16 7.63
N LEU A 102 19.84 -1.73 8.86
CA LEU A 102 20.71 -1.89 10.03
C LEU A 102 20.71 -3.33 10.58
N GLU A 103 19.62 -4.07 10.37
CA GLU A 103 19.48 -5.49 10.74
C GLU A 103 20.18 -6.44 9.76
N ALA A 104 20.63 -5.95 8.61
CA ALA A 104 21.38 -6.75 7.64
C ALA A 104 22.71 -7.25 8.23
N ARG A 105 23.01 -8.53 8.02
CA ARG A 105 24.29 -9.14 8.45
C ARG A 105 25.46 -8.54 7.67
N ASP A 106 26.62 -8.45 8.32
CA ASP A 106 27.89 -8.00 7.74
C ASP A 106 27.92 -6.53 7.28
N LEU A 107 27.05 -5.67 7.82
CA LEU A 107 27.10 -4.22 7.57
C LEU A 107 28.28 -3.58 8.35
N PRO A 108 29.26 -2.95 7.66
CA PRO A 108 30.34 -2.25 8.33
C PRO A 108 29.83 -1.09 9.17
N LEU A 109 30.45 -0.83 10.32
CA LEU A 109 30.07 0.28 11.21
C LEU A 109 30.07 1.66 10.51
N ILE A 110 30.97 1.86 9.55
CA ILE A 110 31.02 3.10 8.78
C ILE A 110 29.75 3.31 7.92
N GLU A 111 29.17 2.24 7.40
CA GLU A 111 27.94 2.30 6.61
C GLU A 111 26.72 2.47 7.51
N SER A 112 26.68 1.81 8.67
CA SER A 112 25.58 2.01 9.63
C SER A 112 25.54 3.45 10.17
N VAL A 113 26.70 4.08 10.43
CA VAL A 113 26.77 5.49 10.85
C VAL A 113 26.29 6.44 9.76
N LYS A 114 26.62 6.18 8.48
CA LYS A 114 26.10 6.99 7.35
C LYS A 114 24.58 6.90 7.25
N ILE A 115 24.03 5.70 7.39
CA ILE A 115 22.59 5.46 7.39
C ILE A 115 21.90 6.25 8.51
N MET A 116 22.48 6.25 9.72
CA MET A 116 21.95 7.02 10.85
C MET A 116 22.01 8.54 10.62
N HIS A 117 23.09 9.05 10.04
CA HIS A 117 23.21 10.47 9.67
C HIS A 117 22.16 10.89 8.64
N ALA A 118 21.93 10.07 7.62
CA ALA A 118 20.92 10.35 6.59
C ALA A 118 19.50 10.46 7.18
N ILE A 119 19.17 9.64 8.18
CA ILE A 119 17.89 9.78 8.91
C ILE A 119 17.83 11.10 9.68
N GLN A 120 18.90 11.44 10.42
CA GLN A 120 18.96 12.66 11.21
C GLN A 120 18.75 13.91 10.33
N GLU A 121 19.38 13.95 9.14
CA GLU A 121 19.20 15.02 8.17
C GLU A 121 17.77 15.06 7.61
N GLY A 122 17.19 13.90 7.27
CA GLY A 122 15.82 13.79 6.79
C GLY A 122 14.77 14.26 7.81
N MET A 123 14.98 13.98 9.09
CA MET A 123 14.11 14.46 10.19
C MET A 123 14.26 15.97 10.43
N THR A 124 15.45 16.53 10.20
CA THR A 124 15.73 17.96 10.42
C THR A 124 15.16 18.83 9.29
N CYS A 125 15.19 18.36 8.04
CA CYS A 125 14.64 19.10 6.88
C CYS A 125 13.14 19.37 7.02
N CYS A 126 12.39 18.44 7.62
CA CYS A 126 10.95 18.56 7.81
C CYS A 126 10.54 19.55 8.93
N LEU A 127 11.46 19.94 9.83
CA LEU A 127 11.21 20.90 10.91
C LEU A 127 11.26 22.36 10.43
N VAL A 128 12.06 22.64 9.39
CA VAL A 128 12.26 24.02 8.88
C VAL A 128 10.99 24.56 8.21
N SER A 129 10.16 23.68 7.64
CA SER A 129 8.90 24.05 6.96
C SER A 129 7.82 24.61 7.90
N ARG A 130 7.99 24.55 9.23
CA ARG A 130 7.04 25.11 10.22
C ARG A 130 7.41 26.51 10.75
N ASN A 131 8.63 26.98 10.56
CA ASN A 131 9.06 28.28 11.10
C ASN A 131 8.88 29.46 10.11
N GLN A 132 8.07 29.30 9.06
CA GLN A 132 7.82 30.35 8.04
C GLN A 132 6.32 30.66 7.80
N THR A 133 5.42 30.26 8.69
CA THR A 133 4.01 30.69 8.71
C THR A 133 3.66 31.21 10.08
#